data_AF-A0A9E0GUU4-F1
#
_entry.id   AF-A0A9E0GUU4-F1
#
_cell.length_a   1.000
_cell.length_b   1.000
_cell.length_c   1.000
_cell.angle_alpha   90.00
_cell.angle_beta   90.00
_cell.angle_gamma   90.00
#
_symmetry.space_group_name_H-M   'P 1'
#
loop_
_entity.id
_entity.type
_entity.pdbx_description
1 polymer ?
#
loop_
_entity_poly.entity_id
_entity_poly.type
_entity_poly.pdbx_seq_one_letter_code
_entity_poly.pdbx_strand_id
1 'polypeptide(L)'
;MIDKRLVPYSGLKKEPFSGSHNGMRYMMRSDNGRDSTTFTVFVYPEPWCFEQTPEDQIESHTFDLSEEGLDLAITWLWERFEAERDRWTQASQEIMHTVKKHTL
;
A
#
# COMPACT_ATOMS: atom_id res chain seq x y z
N MET A 1 4.25 2.63 -12.43
CA MET A 1 3.03 3.38 -12.05
C MET A 1 1.98 2.35 -11.66
N ILE A 2 1.33 2.52 -10.52
CA ILE A 2 0.20 1.68 -10.11
C ILE A 2 -0.95 2.01 -11.06
N ASP A 3 -1.29 1.07 -11.95
CA ASP A 3 -2.38 1.26 -12.89
C ASP A 3 -3.72 1.11 -12.16
N LYS A 4 -4.51 2.19 -12.12
CA LYS A 4 -5.82 2.21 -11.48
C LYS A 4 -6.76 1.13 -12.01
N ARG A 5 -6.58 0.69 -13.26
CA ARG A 5 -7.38 -0.38 -13.90
C ARG A 5 -7.19 -1.74 -13.24
N LEU A 6 -6.10 -1.92 -12.50
CA LEU A 6 -5.85 -3.12 -11.72
C LEU A 6 -6.58 -3.11 -10.38
N VAL A 7 -7.08 -1.95 -9.93
CA VAL A 7 -7.83 -1.83 -8.68
C VAL A 7 -9.31 -2.14 -8.95
N PRO A 8 -9.86 -3.23 -8.39
CA PRO A 8 -11.27 -3.54 -8.55
C PRO A 8 -12.09 -2.64 -7.63
N TYR A 9 -12.45 -1.43 -8.08
CA TYR A 9 -13.20 -0.45 -7.30
C TYR A 9 -14.46 -1.02 -6.63
N SER A 10 -15.28 -1.79 -7.36
CA SER A 10 -16.47 -2.45 -6.80
C SER A 10 -16.14 -3.62 -5.85
N GLY A 11 -14.93 -4.18 -5.96
CA GLY A 11 -14.40 -5.23 -5.09
C GLY A 11 -13.93 -4.70 -3.74
N LEU A 12 -13.49 -3.44 -3.65
CA LEU A 12 -12.98 -2.84 -2.40
C LEU A 12 -14.00 -2.87 -1.25
N LYS A 13 -15.30 -2.89 -1.54
CA LYS A 13 -16.37 -3.05 -0.54
C LYS A 13 -16.46 -4.45 0.09
N LYS A 14 -15.74 -5.43 -0.47
CA LYS A 14 -15.81 -6.84 -0.05
C LYS A 14 -14.49 -7.29 0.55
N GLU A 15 -13.39 -6.93 -0.09
CA GLU A 15 -12.07 -7.40 0.28
C GLU A 15 -11.00 -6.31 0.08
N PRO A 16 -9.94 -6.29 0.90
CA PRO A 16 -8.82 -5.40 0.70
C PRO A 16 -8.11 -5.70 -0.63
N PHE A 17 -7.64 -4.66 -1.30
CA PHE A 17 -6.74 -4.78 -2.43
C PHE A 17 -5.32 -4.46 -1.99
N SER A 18 -4.32 -5.24 -2.40
CA SER A 18 -2.92 -4.97 -2.06
C SER A 18 -2.01 -5.14 -3.26
N GLY A 19 -0.85 -4.50 -3.20
CA GLY A 19 0.19 -4.62 -4.21
C GLY A 19 1.52 -4.06 -3.72
N SER A 20 2.50 -4.03 -4.61
CA SER A 20 3.81 -3.45 -4.31
C SER A 20 4.44 -2.78 -5.53
N HIS A 21 5.38 -1.88 -5.26
CA HIS A 21 6.21 -1.23 -6.25
C HIS A 21 7.59 -0.91 -5.65
N ASN A 22 8.64 -1.57 -6.14
CA ASN A 22 10.05 -1.27 -5.84
C ASN A 22 10.35 -1.04 -4.34
N GLY A 23 10.00 -2.00 -3.48
CA GLY A 23 10.23 -1.91 -2.03
C GLY A 23 9.12 -1.23 -1.22
N MET A 24 8.16 -0.56 -1.87
CA MET A 24 6.95 -0.04 -1.24
C MET A 24 5.80 -1.02 -1.41
N ARG A 25 5.14 -1.42 -0.33
CA ARG A 25 3.86 -2.14 -0.35
C ARG A 25 2.72 -1.15 -0.15
N TYR A 26 1.55 -1.46 -0.71
CA TYR A 26 0.33 -0.72 -0.45
C TYR A 26 -0.87 -1.63 -0.24
N MET A 27 -1.82 -1.17 0.58
CA MET A 27 -3.09 -1.84 0.83
C MET A 27 -4.22 -0.83 0.81
N MET A 28 -5.32 -1.13 0.12
CA MET A 28 -6.55 -0.36 0.09
C MET A 28 -7.65 -1.15 0.80
N ARG A 29 -8.28 -0.57 1.80
CA ARG A 29 -9.30 -1.24 2.63
C ARG A 29 -10.48 -0.31 2.86
N SER A 30 -11.69 -0.80 2.62
CA SER A 30 -12.93 -0.11 3.00
C SER A 30 -13.12 -0.09 4.52
N ASP A 31 -13.67 0.98 5.07
CA ASP A 31 -13.90 1.16 6.51
C ASP A 31 -14.99 0.25 7.12
N ASN A 32 -16.05 -0.04 6.37
CA ASN A 32 -17.32 -0.66 6.79
C ASN A 32 -17.90 -1.65 5.74
N GLY A 33 -17.06 -2.22 4.88
CA GLY A 33 -17.46 -3.22 3.89
C GLY A 33 -18.51 -2.71 2.89
N ARG A 34 -19.70 -3.35 2.86
CA ARG A 34 -20.73 -3.04 1.85
C ARG A 34 -21.30 -1.63 1.98
N ASP A 35 -21.38 -1.11 3.20
CA ASP A 35 -21.94 0.20 3.51
C ASP A 35 -20.89 1.31 3.51
N SER A 36 -19.64 0.97 3.15
CA SER A 36 -18.56 1.94 3.06
C SER A 36 -18.84 3.06 2.07
N THR A 37 -18.56 4.27 2.54
CA THR A 37 -18.46 5.49 1.74
C THR A 37 -17.01 5.95 1.58
N THR A 38 -16.06 5.33 2.29
CA THR A 38 -14.63 5.66 2.21
C THR A 38 -13.77 4.41 2.14
N PHE A 39 -12.52 4.58 1.74
CA PHE A 39 -11.47 3.57 1.87
C PHE A 39 -10.16 4.21 2.31
N THR A 40 -9.38 3.46 3.08
CA THR A 40 -8.05 3.88 3.53
C THR A 40 -6.99 3.17 2.71
N VAL A 41 -6.03 3.94 2.22
CA VAL A 41 -4.81 3.45 1.59
C VAL A 41 -3.70 3.48 2.62
N PHE A 42 -2.96 2.39 2.73
CA PHE A 42 -1.78 2.26 3.56
C PHE A 42 -0.57 2.07 2.67
N VAL A 43 0.58 2.65 3.03
CA VAL A 43 1.90 2.36 2.47
C VAL A 43 2.85 1.92 3.57
N TYR A 44 3.69 0.94 3.26
CA TYR A 44 4.63 0.35 4.20
C TYR A 44 5.78 -0.35 3.45
N PRO A 45 6.97 -0.48 4.06
CA PRO A 45 8.12 -1.07 3.39
C PRO A 45 8.02 -2.61 3.31
N GLU A 46 8.60 -3.20 2.26
CA GLU A 46 9.04 -4.60 2.28
C GLU A 46 10.12 -4.81 3.38
N PRO A 47 10.39 -6.04 3.88
CA PRO A 47 9.80 -7.33 3.48
C PRO A 47 8.47 -7.66 4.17
N TRP A 48 8.14 -6.96 5.25
CA TRP A 48 7.07 -7.34 6.17
C TRP A 48 5.68 -7.31 5.51
N CYS A 49 4.77 -8.14 6.01
CA CYS A 49 3.35 -7.96 5.75
C CYS A 49 2.81 -6.82 6.64
N PHE A 50 1.58 -6.37 6.38
CA PHE A 50 1.01 -5.23 7.09
C PHE A 50 1.02 -5.43 8.62
N GLU A 51 0.61 -6.62 9.07
CA GLU A 51 0.51 -6.98 10.49
C GLU A 51 1.87 -7.07 11.21
N GLN A 52 2.96 -7.27 10.45
CA GLN A 52 4.32 -7.35 10.99
C GLN A 52 5.13 -6.07 10.78
N THR A 53 4.56 -5.10 10.07
CA THR A 53 5.21 -3.80 9.89
C THR A 53 5.01 -2.98 11.17
N PRO A 54 6.07 -2.41 11.77
CA PRO A 54 5.93 -1.46 12.88
C PRO A 54 4.99 -0.30 12.51
N GLU A 55 4.13 0.10 13.44
CA GLU A 55 3.10 1.14 13.19
C GLU A 55 3.70 2.48 12.73
N ASP A 56 4.87 2.84 13.25
CA ASP A 56 5.62 4.06 12.89
C ASP A 56 6.21 4.01 11.46
N GLN A 57 6.19 2.84 10.82
CA GLN A 57 6.58 2.65 9.42
C GLN A 57 5.37 2.46 8.49
N ILE A 58 4.15 2.63 8.99
CA ILE A 58 2.93 2.60 8.20
C ILE A 58 2.42 4.02 8.06
N GLU A 59 2.27 4.48 6.82
CA GLU A 59 1.55 5.71 6.51
C GLU A 59 0.20 5.38 5.90
N SER A 60 -0.80 6.22 6.16
CA SER A 60 -2.13 6.02 5.59
C SER A 60 -2.84 7.31 5.24
N HIS A 61 -3.76 7.22 4.29
CA HIS A 61 -4.67 8.29 3.91
C HIS A 61 -6.02 7.72 3.52
N THR A 62 -7.10 8.38 3.95
CA THR A 62 -8.48 7.98 3.63
C THR A 62 -9.03 8.84 2.49
N PHE A 63 -9.76 8.21 1.57
CA PHE A 63 -10.39 8.84 0.43
C PHE A 63 -11.86 8.42 0.35
N ASP A 64 -12.66 9.23 -0.33
CA ASP A 64 -14.03 8.84 -0.66
C ASP A 64 -14.02 7.61 -1.58
N LEU A 65 -14.94 6.68 -1.34
CA LEU A 65 -15.13 5.54 -2.21
C LEU A 65 -15.94 5.98 -3.43
N SER A 66 -15.24 6.65 -4.36
CA SER A 66 -15.69 7.10 -5.67
C SER A 66 -14.60 6.89 -6.73
N GLU A 67 -14.91 7.13 -8.01
CA GLU A 67 -13.87 7.12 -9.06
C GLU A 67 -12.83 8.22 -8.85
N GLU A 68 -13.26 9.42 -8.45
CA GLU A 68 -12.38 10.55 -8.15
C GLU A 68 -11.51 10.25 -6.93
N GLY A 69 -12.07 9.65 -5.88
CA GLY A 69 -11.29 9.23 -4.71
C GLY A 69 -10.25 8.17 -5.04
N LEU A 70 -10.53 7.27 -5.98
CA LEU A 70 -9.54 6.33 -6.50
C LEU A 70 -8.43 7.04 -7.28
N ASP A 71 -8.75 8.03 -8.11
CA ASP A 71 -7.74 8.83 -8.82
C ASP A 71 -6.83 9.60 -7.85
N LEU A 72 -7.40 10.17 -6.79
CA LEU A 72 -6.65 10.81 -5.72
C LEU A 72 -5.76 9.82 -4.96
N ALA A 73 -6.26 8.62 -4.66
CA ALA A 73 -5.49 7.56 -4.00
C ALA A 73 -4.28 7.12 -4.84
N ILE A 74 -4.44 6.96 -6.16
CA ILE A 74 -3.35 6.61 -7.06
C ILE A 74 -2.32 7.74 -7.15
N THR A 75 -2.77 8.99 -7.18
CA THR A 75 -1.89 10.17 -7.13
C THR A 75 -1.09 10.20 -5.83
N TRP A 76 -1.75 9.99 -4.69
CA TRP A 76 -1.09 9.96 -3.39
C TRP A 76 -0.05 8.83 -3.27
N LEU A 77 -0.37 7.63 -3.78
CA LEU A 77 0.60 6.52 -3.83
C LEU A 77 1.85 6.87 -4.64
N TRP A 78 1.69 7.58 -5.75
CA TRP A 78 2.83 8.09 -6.51
C TRP A 78 3.64 9.08 -5.68
N GLU A 79 2.97 10.06 -5.07
CA GLU A 79 3.65 11.10 -4.27
C GLU A 79 4.45 10.49 -3.11
N ARG A 80 3.89 9.51 -2.40
CA ARG A 80 4.62 8.74 -1.36
C ARG A 80 5.83 8.00 -1.94
N PHE A 81 5.66 7.39 -3.11
CA PHE A 81 6.77 6.70 -3.76
C PHE A 81 7.91 7.66 -4.13
N GLU A 82 7.60 8.79 -4.76
CA GLU A 82 8.61 9.77 -5.19
C GLU A 82 9.24 10.54 -4.04
N ALA A 83 8.47 10.88 -3.00
CA ALA A 83 8.98 11.63 -1.86
C ALA A 83 9.98 10.82 -1.02
N GLU A 84 9.87 9.48 -1.03
CA GLU A 84 10.62 8.60 -0.14
C GLU A 84 11.38 7.49 -0.91
N ARG A 85 11.81 7.78 -2.14
CA ARG A 85 12.50 6.80 -3.01
C ARG A 85 13.65 6.06 -2.36
N ASP A 86 14.43 6.73 -1.52
CA ASP A 86 15.56 6.12 -0.82
C ASP A 86 15.10 5.07 0.20
N ARG A 87 14.03 5.36 0.96
CA ARG A 87 13.40 4.43 1.90
C ARG A 87 12.94 3.16 1.19
N TRP A 88 12.25 3.30 0.07
CA TRP A 88 11.74 2.17 -0.71
C TRP A 88 12.87 1.35 -1.35
N THR A 89 13.88 2.03 -1.90
CA THR A 89 15.05 1.38 -2.51
C THR A 89 15.83 0.58 -1.46
N GLN A 90 16.03 1.14 -0.26
CA GLN A 90 16.68 0.43 0.84
C GLN A 90 15.86 -0.80 1.27
N ALA A 91 14.54 -0.65 1.45
CA ALA A 91 13.65 -1.75 1.80
C ALA A 91 13.75 -2.92 0.79
N SER A 92 13.81 -2.61 -0.51
CA SER A 92 13.99 -3.62 -1.56
C SER A 92 15.32 -4.39 -1.44
N GLN A 93 16.39 -3.73 -1.01
CA GLN A 93 17.70 -4.36 -0.80
C GLN A 93 17.75 -5.19 0.49
N GLU A 94 17.03 -4.78 1.53
CA GLU A 94 16.98 -5.49 2.81
C GLU A 94 16.31 -6.86 2.70
N ILE A 95 15.35 -7.04 1.77
CA ILE A 95 14.76 -8.35 1.44
C ILE A 95 15.85 -9.42 1.24
N MET A 96 16.87 -9.09 0.45
CA MET A 96 17.96 -10.01 0.11
C MET A 96 18.85 -10.36 1.32
N HIS A 97 18.90 -9.49 2.33
CA HIS A 97 19.66 -9.70 3.55
C HIS A 97 18.88 -10.55 4.56
N THR A 98 17.58 -10.31 4.71
CA THR A 98 16.72 -11.06 5.65
C THR A 98 16.60 -12.55 5.26
N VAL A 99 16.52 -12.85 3.96
CA VAL A 99 16.50 -14.25 3.47
C VAL A 99 17.80 -14.99 3.82
N LYS A 100 18.96 -14.32 3.77
CA LYS A 100 20.26 -14.95 4.07
C LYS A 100 20.53 -15.12 5.56
N LYS A 101 19.94 -14.28 6.42
CA LYS A 101 20.12 -14.38 7.88
C LYS A 101 19.32 -15.51 8.53
N HIS A 102 18.34 -16.08 7.83
CA HIS A 102 17.58 -17.26 8.28
C HIS A 102 18.21 -18.61 7.90
N THR A 103 19.46 -18.61 7.40
CA THR A 103 20.26 -19.83 7.32
C THR A 103 21.34 -19.76 8.40
N LEU A 104 21.01 -20.30 9.58
CA LEU A 104 21.87 -21.03 10.54
C LEU A 104 21.03 -21.45 11.74
#